data_AF-A0A8I0KD78-F1
#
_entry.id   AF-A0A8I0KD78-F1
#
_cell.length_a   1.000
_cell.length_b   1.000
_cell.length_c   1.000
_cell.angle_alpha   90.00
_cell.angle_beta   90.00
_cell.angle_gamma   90.00
#
_symmetry.space_group_name_H-M   'P 1'
#
loop_
_entity.id
_entity.type
_entity.pdbx_description
1 polymer ?
#
loop_
_entity_poly.entity_id
_entity_poly.type
_entity_poly.pdbx_seq_one_letter_code
_entity_poly.pdbx_strand_id
1 'polypeptide(L)'
;ARPDVFFTGRDGALRSNRMMCQLAGQYAVDLFIGATLQVDGMGHSSTVTKGRLAGFGGAPNMGHDPRGRRHDTPAWLDMRLQGANETETYLARGKKLVVQMVETFQEGGKPTFVDRLDAIDVAKTAGLPLAPIMIYGDDVTHLLTEEGIAYLYKASSQEERQAMIAAVAG
;
A
#
# COMPACT_ATOMS: atom_id res chain seq x y z
N ALA A 1 -30.52 -4.24 13.95
CA ALA A 1 -29.10 -4.61 13.82
C ALA A 1 -28.93 -5.53 12.61
N ARG A 2 -27.71 -5.66 12.05
CA ARG A 2 -27.39 -6.57 10.92
C ARG A 2 -26.39 -7.66 11.38
N PRO A 3 -26.83 -8.61 12.23
CA PRO A 3 -25.96 -9.65 12.80
C PRO A 3 -25.48 -10.69 11.76
N ASP A 4 -26.11 -10.70 10.59
CA ASP A 4 -25.71 -11.46 9.39
C ASP A 4 -24.46 -10.89 8.71
N VAL A 5 -24.13 -9.62 8.98
CA VAL A 5 -23.01 -8.90 8.36
C VAL A 5 -21.94 -8.52 9.40
N PHE A 6 -22.35 -8.06 10.59
CA PHE A 6 -21.45 -7.56 11.61
C PHE A 6 -21.34 -8.50 12.81
N PHE A 7 -20.16 -8.51 13.45
CA PHE A 7 -19.95 -9.22 14.71
C PHE A 7 -20.72 -8.55 15.85
N THR A 8 -21.88 -9.10 16.22
CA THR A 8 -22.70 -8.61 17.34
C THR A 8 -22.66 -9.56 18.54
N GLY A 9 -22.70 -9.00 19.75
CA GLY A 9 -22.85 -9.77 20.99
C GLY A 9 -24.25 -10.35 21.16
N ARG A 10 -24.43 -11.17 22.20
CA ARG A 10 -25.75 -11.75 22.56
C ARG A 10 -26.78 -10.68 22.95
N ASP A 11 -26.31 -9.52 23.35
CA ASP A 11 -27.08 -8.30 23.64
C ASP A 11 -27.51 -7.53 22.38
N GLY A 12 -27.08 -7.98 21.19
CA GLY A 12 -27.39 -7.35 19.91
C GLY A 12 -26.51 -6.14 19.55
N ALA A 13 -25.56 -5.76 20.41
CA ALA A 13 -24.66 -4.63 20.18
C ALA A 13 -23.42 -5.04 19.35
N LEU A 14 -22.81 -4.08 18.64
CA LEU A 14 -21.58 -4.30 17.87
C LEU A 14 -20.40 -4.64 18.81
N ARG A 15 -19.62 -5.66 18.47
CA ARG A 15 -18.37 -6.01 19.17
C ARG A 15 -17.16 -5.69 18.31
N SER A 16 -16.82 -4.40 18.22
CA SER A 16 -15.60 -3.99 17.53
C SER A 16 -14.35 -4.44 18.29
N ASN A 17 -13.29 -4.78 17.56
CA ASN A 17 -11.99 -5.11 18.13
C ASN A 17 -10.89 -4.72 17.15
N ARG A 18 -10.23 -3.57 17.42
CA ARG A 18 -9.21 -3.02 16.52
C ARG A 18 -8.01 -3.95 16.36
N MET A 19 -7.57 -4.62 17.44
CA MET A 19 -6.44 -5.54 17.40
C MET A 19 -6.73 -6.72 16.48
N MET A 20 -7.88 -7.38 16.66
CA MET A 20 -8.27 -8.52 15.82
C MET A 20 -8.54 -8.11 14.37
N CYS A 21 -9.17 -6.96 14.15
CA CYS A 21 -9.45 -6.47 12.80
C CYS A 21 -8.17 -6.07 12.06
N GLN A 22 -7.17 -5.49 12.74
CA GLN A 22 -5.86 -5.23 12.14
C GLN A 22 -5.12 -6.52 11.79
N LEU A 23 -5.18 -7.55 12.66
CA LEU A 23 -4.59 -8.85 12.38
C LEU A 23 -5.25 -9.50 11.14
N ALA A 24 -6.58 -9.48 11.07
CA ALA A 24 -7.33 -9.98 9.92
C ALA A 24 -6.99 -9.17 8.64
N GLY A 25 -6.96 -7.85 8.73
CA GLY A 25 -6.62 -6.96 7.62
C GLY A 25 -5.21 -7.23 7.07
N GLN A 26 -4.25 -7.62 7.91
CA GLN A 26 -2.91 -8.00 7.46
C GLN A 26 -2.89 -9.40 6.82
N TYR A 27 -3.41 -10.42 7.52
CA TYR A 27 -3.17 -11.80 7.14
C TYR A 27 -4.29 -12.48 6.35
N ALA A 28 -5.55 -12.10 6.56
CA ALA A 28 -6.73 -12.82 6.08
C ALA A 28 -7.53 -12.07 5.00
N VAL A 29 -7.01 -10.93 4.52
CA VAL A 29 -7.64 -10.12 3.48
C VAL A 29 -6.70 -10.05 2.26
N ASP A 30 -7.29 -10.14 1.07
CA ASP A 30 -6.54 -10.19 -0.18
C ASP A 30 -5.92 -8.85 -0.59
N LEU A 31 -6.58 -7.74 -0.24
CA LEU A 31 -6.26 -6.43 -0.76
C LEU A 31 -6.38 -5.34 0.32
N PHE A 32 -5.42 -4.43 0.33
CA PHE A 32 -5.54 -3.11 0.93
C PHE A 32 -5.53 -2.05 -0.16
N ILE A 33 -6.42 -1.07 -0.05
CA ILE A 33 -6.48 0.13 -0.89
C ILE A 33 -6.59 1.36 -0.01
N GLY A 34 -5.76 2.36 -0.26
CA GLY A 34 -5.78 3.60 0.48
C GLY A 34 -5.14 4.76 -0.29
N ALA A 35 -5.49 5.98 0.11
CA ALA A 35 -4.93 7.21 -0.42
C ALA A 35 -3.71 7.69 0.39
N THR A 36 -3.00 8.67 -0.15
CA THR A 36 -1.87 9.34 0.48
C THR A 36 -1.77 10.79 0.05
N LEU A 37 -0.82 11.55 0.63
CA LEU A 37 -0.59 12.95 0.28
C LEU A 37 0.58 13.13 -0.70
N GLN A 38 1.61 12.28 -0.62
CA GLN A 38 2.74 12.31 -1.54
C GLN A 38 3.19 10.90 -1.91
N VAL A 39 3.58 10.74 -3.17
CA VAL A 39 4.24 9.57 -3.74
C VAL A 39 5.49 10.03 -4.48
N ASP A 40 6.63 9.37 -4.32
CA ASP A 40 7.81 9.65 -5.15
C ASP A 40 7.91 8.73 -6.38
N GLY A 41 8.90 8.98 -7.25
CA GLY A 41 9.12 8.17 -8.44
C GLY A 41 9.41 6.69 -8.16
N MET A 42 9.80 6.34 -6.92
CA MET A 42 10.00 4.95 -6.50
C MET A 42 8.73 4.29 -5.95
N GLY A 43 7.65 5.06 -5.79
CA GLY A 43 6.38 4.61 -5.24
C GLY A 43 6.31 4.68 -3.72
N HIS A 44 7.29 5.30 -3.05
CA HIS A 44 7.21 5.51 -1.61
C HIS A 44 6.10 6.52 -1.33
N SER A 45 5.20 6.14 -0.42
CA SER A 45 4.01 6.92 -0.08
C SER A 45 4.10 7.43 1.36
N SER A 46 3.73 8.68 1.59
CA SER A 46 3.62 9.25 2.94
C SER A 46 2.54 10.32 3.08
N THR A 47 1.97 10.39 4.28
CA THR A 47 1.08 11.47 4.71
C THR A 47 1.83 12.60 5.43
N VAL A 48 3.13 12.45 5.68
CA VAL A 48 3.96 13.49 6.31
C VAL A 48 4.40 14.49 5.26
N THR A 49 4.02 15.76 5.45
CA THR A 49 4.35 16.88 4.55
C THR A 49 4.93 18.06 5.34
N LYS A 50 5.54 19.05 4.66
CA LYS A 50 6.08 20.23 5.33
C LYS A 50 5.00 20.94 6.15
N GLY A 51 5.27 21.13 7.44
CA GLY A 51 4.34 21.76 8.38
C GLY A 51 3.23 20.84 8.92
N ARG A 52 3.20 19.56 8.54
CA ARG A 52 2.19 18.59 9.01
C ARG A 52 2.78 17.20 9.26
N LEU A 53 3.00 16.86 10.53
CA LEU A 53 3.32 15.51 10.97
C LEU A 53 2.03 14.69 11.13
N ALA A 54 1.51 14.17 10.03
CA ALA A 54 0.36 13.25 10.09
C ALA A 54 0.78 11.88 10.64
N GLY A 55 -0.13 11.21 11.34
CA GLY A 55 0.06 9.81 11.72
C GLY A 55 -0.23 8.86 10.56
N PHE A 56 0.27 7.63 10.65
CA PHE A 56 0.06 6.60 9.63
C PHE A 56 -1.21 5.76 9.84
N GLY A 57 -1.79 5.79 11.04
CA GLY A 57 -2.95 4.97 11.37
C GLY A 57 -2.68 3.47 11.14
N GLY A 58 -3.60 2.80 10.45
CA GLY A 58 -3.48 1.38 10.13
C GLY A 58 -2.75 1.06 8.82
N ALA A 59 -2.36 2.07 8.04
CA ALA A 59 -1.83 1.88 6.70
C ALA A 59 -0.56 1.02 6.67
N PRO A 60 0.46 1.19 7.55
CA PRO A 60 1.66 0.36 7.49
C PRO A 60 1.38 -1.11 7.81
N ASN A 61 0.36 -1.42 8.60
CA ASN A 61 -0.02 -2.81 8.92
C ASN A 61 -0.70 -3.52 7.74
N MET A 62 -1.54 -2.79 6.99
CA MET A 62 -2.32 -3.38 5.89
C MET A 62 -1.67 -3.19 4.52
N GLY A 63 -0.87 -2.14 4.34
CA GLY A 63 -0.22 -1.74 3.10
C GLY A 63 1.21 -2.27 2.97
N HIS A 64 1.43 -3.54 3.32
CA HIS A 64 2.66 -4.26 3.01
C HIS A 64 2.35 -5.71 2.64
N ASP A 65 3.28 -6.38 1.97
CA ASP A 65 3.18 -7.81 1.68
C ASP A 65 3.46 -8.64 2.97
N PRO A 66 2.45 -9.33 3.55
CA PRO A 66 2.59 -10.00 4.83
C PRO A 66 3.44 -11.27 4.68
N ARG A 67 4.76 -11.13 4.79
CA ARG A 67 5.74 -12.21 4.53
C ARG A 67 5.57 -13.46 5.39
N GLY A 68 4.80 -13.40 6.47
CA GLY A 68 4.40 -14.55 7.29
C GLY A 68 3.23 -15.38 6.76
N ARG A 69 2.43 -14.86 5.82
CA ARG A 69 1.24 -15.54 5.26
C ARG A 69 1.64 -16.79 4.46
N ARG A 70 0.87 -17.87 4.60
CA ARG A 70 1.07 -19.14 3.88
C ARG A 70 -0.19 -19.73 3.25
N HIS A 71 -1.37 -19.41 3.75
CA HIS A 71 -2.61 -19.84 3.12
C HIS A 71 -2.80 -19.09 1.80
N ASP A 72 -3.17 -19.84 0.78
CA ASP A 72 -3.43 -19.32 -0.55
C ASP A 72 -4.85 -18.75 -0.67
N THR A 73 -5.00 -17.88 -1.65
CA THR A 73 -6.27 -17.37 -2.17
C THR A 73 -6.05 -17.04 -3.65
N PRO A 74 -7.09 -17.04 -4.50
CA PRO A 74 -6.94 -16.72 -5.91
C PRO A 74 -6.19 -15.40 -6.17
N ALA A 75 -6.60 -14.29 -5.54
CA ALA A 75 -5.99 -12.98 -5.77
C ALA A 75 -4.51 -12.92 -5.33
N TRP A 76 -4.19 -13.51 -4.18
CA TRP A 76 -2.80 -13.58 -3.68
C TRP A 76 -1.87 -14.35 -4.63
N LEU A 77 -2.35 -15.48 -5.19
CA LEU A 77 -1.57 -16.30 -6.13
C LEU A 77 -1.41 -15.65 -7.52
N ASP A 78 -2.35 -14.80 -7.92
CA ASP A 78 -2.32 -14.07 -9.20
C ASP A 78 -1.22 -13.00 -9.27
N MET A 79 -0.68 -12.59 -8.11
CA MET A 79 0.44 -11.65 -8.03
C MET A 79 1.83 -12.29 -8.24
N ARG A 80 1.89 -13.60 -8.54
CA ARG A 80 3.16 -14.27 -8.87
C ARG A 80 3.67 -13.81 -10.22
N LEU A 81 5.00 -13.71 -10.35
CA LEU A 81 5.63 -13.39 -11.62
C LEU A 81 5.33 -14.49 -12.65
N GLN A 82 5.02 -14.07 -13.88
CA GLN A 82 4.84 -14.96 -15.00
C GLN A 82 6.20 -15.32 -15.62
N GLY A 83 6.32 -16.50 -16.24
CA GLY A 83 7.53 -16.92 -16.94
C GLY A 83 8.57 -17.68 -16.10
N ALA A 84 8.25 -18.02 -14.85
CA ALA A 84 9.05 -18.90 -14.02
C ALA A 84 8.95 -20.37 -14.47
N ASN A 85 10.01 -21.16 -14.28
CA ASN A 85 9.94 -22.60 -14.50
C ASN A 85 9.10 -23.29 -13.42
N GLU A 86 8.85 -24.61 -13.55
CA GLU A 86 8.01 -25.36 -12.62
C GLU A 86 8.51 -25.25 -11.17
N THR A 87 9.80 -25.52 -10.95
CA THR A 87 10.42 -25.45 -9.62
C THR A 87 10.31 -24.05 -9.02
N GLU A 88 10.61 -23.01 -9.80
CA GLU A 88 10.48 -21.62 -9.36
C GLU A 88 9.03 -21.25 -9.05
N THR A 89 8.07 -21.74 -9.83
CA THR A 89 6.63 -21.52 -9.62
C THR A 89 6.15 -22.15 -8.31
N TYR A 90 6.62 -23.36 -7.99
CA TYR A 90 6.32 -24.03 -6.72
C TYR A 90 6.97 -23.37 -5.51
N LEU A 91 8.14 -22.76 -5.69
CA LEU A 91 8.84 -22.01 -4.63
C LEU A 91 8.32 -20.56 -4.50
N ALA A 92 7.68 -20.02 -5.53
CA ALA A 92 7.16 -18.66 -5.56
C ALA A 92 5.91 -18.52 -4.67
N ARG A 93 6.04 -17.64 -3.67
CA ARG A 93 4.91 -17.15 -2.89
C ARG A 93 4.10 -16.15 -3.71
N GLY A 94 2.79 -16.09 -3.46
CA GLY A 94 1.96 -14.96 -3.88
C GLY A 94 2.30 -13.68 -3.10
N LYS A 95 1.57 -12.61 -3.40
CA LYS A 95 1.71 -11.31 -2.73
C LYS A 95 0.34 -10.75 -2.42
N LYS A 96 0.22 -10.05 -1.29
CA LYS A 96 -1.00 -9.27 -1.00
C LYS A 96 -1.12 -8.12 -2.00
N LEU A 97 -2.33 -7.78 -2.41
CA LEU A 97 -2.56 -6.60 -3.22
C LEU A 97 -2.50 -5.35 -2.34
N VAL A 98 -1.57 -4.45 -2.63
CA VAL A 98 -1.40 -3.17 -1.96
C VAL A 98 -1.58 -2.09 -3.02
N VAL A 99 -2.72 -1.41 -2.96
CA VAL A 99 -3.11 -0.38 -3.91
C VAL A 99 -2.96 0.99 -3.27
N GLN A 100 -2.16 1.85 -3.89
CA GLN A 100 -2.19 3.28 -3.65
C GLN A 100 -3.13 3.94 -4.65
N MET A 101 -4.25 4.47 -4.17
CA MET A 101 -5.25 5.15 -4.97
C MET A 101 -5.20 6.65 -4.68
N VAL A 102 -4.78 7.45 -5.65
CA VAL A 102 -4.61 8.90 -5.50
C VAL A 102 -4.95 9.62 -6.80
N GLU A 103 -5.36 10.88 -6.70
CA GLU A 103 -5.39 11.78 -7.85
C GLU A 103 -3.98 12.32 -8.15
N THR A 104 -3.68 12.63 -9.41
CA THR A 104 -2.37 13.17 -9.81
C THR A 104 -2.04 14.49 -9.10
N PHE A 105 -3.07 15.29 -8.83
CA PHE A 105 -2.99 16.52 -8.04
C PHE A 105 -3.92 16.47 -6.83
N GLN A 106 -3.45 17.01 -5.71
CA GLN A 106 -4.23 17.25 -4.50
C GLN A 106 -5.04 18.55 -4.64
N GLU A 107 -6.02 18.73 -3.75
CA GLU A 107 -6.73 19.98 -3.60
C GLU A 107 -5.75 21.17 -3.44
N GLY A 108 -6.01 22.25 -4.19
CA GLY A 108 -5.11 23.42 -4.25
C GLY A 108 -3.95 23.28 -5.24
N GLY A 109 -4.00 22.31 -6.16
CA GLY A 109 -3.08 22.21 -7.31
C GLY A 109 -1.67 21.74 -6.95
N LYS A 110 -1.50 21.12 -5.79
CA LYS A 110 -0.22 20.52 -5.38
C LYS A 110 -0.08 19.14 -6.02
N PRO A 111 1.03 18.81 -6.69
CA PRO A 111 1.21 17.48 -7.25
C PRO A 111 1.30 16.44 -6.14
N THR A 112 0.60 15.31 -6.30
CA THR A 112 0.73 14.14 -5.42
C THR A 112 2.05 13.44 -5.70
N PHE A 113 2.43 13.34 -6.97
CA PHE A 113 3.70 12.76 -7.41
C PHE A 113 4.81 13.80 -7.36
N VAL A 114 5.85 13.54 -6.58
CA VAL A 114 6.93 14.49 -6.32
C VAL A 114 8.30 13.85 -6.53
N ASP A 115 9.28 14.64 -6.97
CA ASP A 115 10.66 14.14 -7.12
C ASP A 115 11.26 13.68 -5.79
N ARG A 116 10.86 14.33 -4.69
CA ARG A 116 11.36 14.05 -3.35
C ARG A 116 10.30 14.31 -2.30
N LEU A 117 10.01 13.29 -1.49
CA LEU A 117 9.06 13.41 -0.38
C LEU A 117 9.49 14.46 0.64
N ASP A 118 8.52 15.28 1.08
CA ASP A 118 8.71 16.21 2.19
C ASP A 118 9.12 15.50 3.48
N ALA A 119 8.68 14.25 3.65
CA ALA A 119 9.05 13.36 4.74
C ALA A 119 10.58 13.29 4.97
N ILE A 120 11.39 13.39 3.92
CA ILE A 120 12.86 13.38 4.02
C ILE A 120 13.37 14.65 4.72
N ASP A 121 12.83 15.81 4.37
CA ASP A 121 13.19 17.09 5.02
C ASP A 121 12.70 17.14 6.47
N VAL A 122 11.49 16.62 6.72
CA VAL A 122 10.93 16.51 8.06
C VAL A 122 11.81 15.64 8.94
N ALA A 123 12.26 14.48 8.46
CA ALA A 123 13.16 13.60 9.20
C ALA A 123 14.48 14.27 9.58
N LYS A 124 15.13 14.95 8.63
CA LYS A 124 16.37 15.68 8.89
C LYS A 124 16.18 16.77 9.95
N THR A 125 15.10 17.54 9.84
CA THR A 125 14.80 18.65 10.76
C THR A 125 14.45 18.14 12.16
N ALA A 126 13.72 17.03 12.25
CA ALA A 126 13.30 16.44 13.51
C ALA A 126 14.34 15.47 14.13
N GLY A 127 15.49 15.26 13.48
CA GLY A 127 16.52 14.32 13.95
C GLY A 127 16.06 12.85 13.91
N LEU A 128 15.15 12.49 13.01
CA LEU A 128 14.70 11.11 12.85
C LEU A 128 15.75 10.28 12.12
N PRO A 129 15.97 9.01 12.51
CA PRO A 129 16.96 8.15 11.88
C PRO A 129 16.58 7.70 10.46
N LEU A 130 15.29 7.83 10.08
CA LEU A 130 14.79 7.53 8.74
C LEU A 130 13.62 8.45 8.38
N ALA A 131 13.36 8.60 7.08
CA ALA A 131 12.17 9.28 6.59
C ALA A 131 10.90 8.54 7.04
N PRO A 132 9.88 9.26 7.54
CA PRO A 132 8.59 8.67 7.87
C PRO A 132 7.84 8.32 6.57
N ILE A 133 8.11 7.14 6.04
CA ILE A 133 7.38 6.53 4.93
C ILE A 133 6.20 5.72 5.49
N MET A 134 5.01 5.94 4.94
CA MET A 134 3.79 5.23 5.36
C MET A 134 3.71 3.85 4.71
N ILE A 135 3.94 3.79 3.39
CA ILE A 135 3.99 2.56 2.59
C ILE A 135 5.20 2.67 1.66
N TYR A 136 6.09 1.68 1.70
CA TYR A 136 7.26 1.66 0.83
C TYR A 136 6.90 1.22 -0.59
N GLY A 137 7.59 1.73 -1.61
CA GLY A 137 7.26 1.46 -3.00
C GLY A 137 7.48 0.00 -3.44
N ASP A 138 8.30 -0.76 -2.73
CA ASP A 138 8.48 -2.20 -2.96
C ASP A 138 7.32 -3.05 -2.38
N ASP A 139 6.54 -2.50 -1.47
CA ASP A 139 5.29 -3.09 -0.97
C ASP A 139 4.09 -2.79 -1.88
N VAL A 140 4.11 -1.70 -2.64
CA VAL A 140 3.01 -1.31 -3.55
C VAL A 140 2.95 -2.24 -4.75
N THR A 141 1.79 -2.87 -4.97
CA THR A 141 1.56 -3.71 -6.17
C THR A 141 0.84 -2.97 -7.28
N HIS A 142 -0.02 -2.00 -6.92
CA HIS A 142 -0.78 -1.20 -7.86
C HIS A 142 -0.75 0.28 -7.46
N LEU A 143 -0.55 1.15 -8.44
CA LEU A 143 -0.77 2.57 -8.31
C LEU A 143 -1.94 2.93 -9.23
N LEU A 144 -3.01 3.46 -8.65
CA LEU A 144 -4.27 3.80 -9.32
C LEU A 144 -4.47 5.31 -9.28
N THR A 145 -4.63 5.91 -10.45
CA THR A 145 -4.94 7.33 -10.65
C THR A 145 -6.09 7.49 -11.64
N GLU A 146 -6.52 8.73 -11.87
CA GLU A 146 -7.47 9.09 -12.92
C GLU A 146 -6.91 8.85 -14.35
N GLU A 147 -5.58 8.79 -14.51
CA GLU A 147 -4.91 8.48 -15.78
C GLU A 147 -4.89 6.98 -16.08
N GLY A 148 -4.89 6.12 -15.05
CA GLY A 148 -4.91 4.68 -15.23
C GLY A 148 -4.35 3.88 -14.04
N ILE A 149 -3.91 2.65 -14.33
CA ILE A 149 -3.35 1.73 -13.33
C ILE A 149 -1.95 1.30 -13.76
N ALA A 150 -0.97 1.55 -12.90
CA ALA A 150 0.36 0.96 -13.01
C ALA A 150 0.44 -0.32 -12.17
N TYR A 151 0.63 -1.45 -12.86
CA TYR A 151 0.75 -2.79 -12.26
C TYR A 151 2.18 -3.07 -11.74
N LEU A 152 2.63 -2.32 -10.74
CA LEU A 152 4.02 -2.31 -10.24
C LEU A 152 4.56 -3.69 -9.80
N TYR A 153 3.68 -4.64 -9.46
CA TYR A 153 4.09 -6.01 -9.13
C TYR A 153 4.75 -6.75 -10.32
N LYS A 154 4.53 -6.29 -11.55
CA LYS A 154 5.13 -6.82 -12.78
C LYS A 154 6.50 -6.22 -13.12
N ALA A 155 6.90 -5.12 -12.47
CA ALA A 155 8.16 -4.45 -12.75
C ALA A 155 9.35 -5.37 -12.43
N SER A 156 10.23 -5.55 -13.41
CA SER A 156 11.45 -6.36 -13.35
C SER A 156 12.68 -5.57 -12.86
N SER A 157 12.62 -4.24 -12.88
CA SER A 157 13.67 -3.35 -12.35
C SER A 157 13.10 -2.11 -11.64
N GLN A 158 13.99 -1.33 -11.01
CA GLN A 158 13.62 -0.03 -10.42
C GLN A 158 13.29 0.99 -11.51
N GLU A 159 14.04 0.99 -12.62
CA GLU A 159 13.82 1.88 -13.76
C GLU A 159 12.46 1.61 -14.43
N GLU A 160 12.12 0.33 -14.64
CA GLU A 160 10.80 -0.03 -15.17
C GLU A 160 9.68 0.41 -14.22
N ARG A 161 9.86 0.24 -12.90
CA ARG A 161 8.90 0.72 -11.90
C ARG A 161 8.72 2.23 -11.96
N GLN A 162 9.80 3.00 -12.04
CA GLN A 162 9.73 4.46 -12.19
C GLN A 162 8.99 4.86 -13.47
N ALA A 163 9.28 4.19 -14.60
CA ALA A 163 8.60 4.45 -15.87
C ALA A 163 7.09 4.14 -15.80
N MET A 164 6.72 3.04 -15.15
CA MET A 164 5.31 2.68 -14.93
C MET A 164 4.59 3.70 -14.05
N ILE A 165 5.23 4.21 -12.99
CA ILE A 165 4.66 5.24 -12.10
C ILE A 165 4.48 6.55 -12.88
N ALA A 166 5.51 6.99 -13.60
CA ALA A 166 5.46 8.21 -14.40
C ALA A 166 4.35 8.16 -15.46
N ALA A 167 4.08 6.99 -16.05
CA ALA A 167 3.01 6.81 -17.03
C ALA A 167 1.60 7.02 -16.49
N VAL A 168 1.39 7.04 -15.17
CA VAL A 168 0.09 7.29 -14.53
C VAL A 168 0.11 8.51 -13.60
N ALA A 169 1.19 9.30 -13.61
CA ALA A 169 1.40 10.41 -12.67
C ALA A 169 0.84 11.76 -13.13
N GLY A 170 0.30 11.85 -14.36
CA GLY A 170 -0.22 13.08 -14.96
C GLY A 170 0.80 13.89 -15.75
#